data_AF-A0A962SJH7-F1
#
_entry.id   AF-A0A962SJH7-F1
#
_cell.length_a   1.000
_cell.length_b   1.000
_cell.length_c   1.000
_cell.angle_alpha   90.00
_cell.angle_beta   90.00
_cell.angle_gamma   90.00
#
_symmetry.space_group_name_H-M   'P 1'
#
loop_
_entity.id
_entity.type
_entity.pdbx_description
1 polymer ?
#
loop_
_entity_poly.entity_id
_entity_poly.type
_entity_poly.pdbx_seq_one_letter_code
_entity_poly.pdbx_strand_id
1 'polypeptide(L)' 'MDINLADVTLHIDQTLRSDELERVEEAFRQHDGIVSVHINPEKRHLMLVEYNPDKIHSRDLIDILHSQGLQGELIGL' A
#
# COMPACT_ATOMS: atom_id res chain seq x y z
N MET A 1 8.02 23.88 4.10
CA MET A 1 8.02 22.63 4.85
C MET A 1 8.38 21.56 3.85
N ASP A 2 9.60 21.02 3.94
CA ASP A 2 9.98 19.85 3.17
C ASP A 2 9.28 18.65 3.81
N ILE A 3 8.49 17.92 3.03
CA ILE A 3 7.92 16.65 3.45
C ILE A 3 8.85 15.56 2.91
N ASN A 4 9.37 14.73 3.80
CA ASN A 4 10.11 13.54 3.42
C ASN A 4 9.12 12.56 2.78
N LEU A 5 9.41 12.10 1.57
CA LEU A 5 8.57 11.15 0.84
C LEU A 5 9.42 9.97 0.40
N ALA A 6 8.84 8.78 0.54
CA ALA A 6 9.37 7.54 0.04
C ALA A 6 8.26 6.80 -0.70
N ASP A 7 8.63 5.99 -1.68
CA ASP A 7 7.72 5.08 -2.36
C ASP A 7 8.15 3.63 -2.15
N VAL A 8 7.17 2.72 -2.14
CA VAL A 8 7.41 1.29 -2.10
C VAL A 8 6.34 0.55 -2.89
N THR A 9 6.76 -0.56 -3.51
CA THR A 9 5.84 -1.49 -4.17
C THR A 9 5.53 -2.65 -3.22
N LEU A 10 4.25 -2.91 -3.03
CA LEU A 10 3.72 -4.09 -2.33
C LEU A 10 3.27 -5.12 -3.36
N HIS A 11 3.76 -6.35 -3.20
CA HIS A 11 3.21 -7.53 -3.85
C HIS A 11 2.07 -8.08 -2.99
N ILE A 12 0.92 -8.37 -3.59
CA ILE A 12 -0.21 -9.02 -2.93
C ILE A 12 -0.33 -10.43 -3.53
N ASP A 13 -0.26 -11.47 -2.70
CA ASP A 13 -0.20 -12.84 -3.22
C ASP A 13 -1.57 -13.34 -3.75
N GLN A 14 -2.65 -12.64 -3.40
CA GLN A 14 -4.00 -12.98 -3.80
C GLN A 14 -4.40 -12.22 -5.07
N THR A 15 -5.21 -12.87 -5.90
CA THR A 15 -5.83 -12.20 -7.04
C THR A 15 -7.08 -11.45 -6.58
N LEU A 16 -6.97 -10.12 -6.49
CA LEU A 16 -8.08 -9.27 -6.08
C LEU A 16 -9.05 -8.96 -7.23
N ARG A 17 -10.34 -8.96 -6.91
CA ARG A 17 -11.40 -8.42 -7.76
C ARG A 17 -11.44 -6.89 -7.65
N SER A 18 -12.11 -6.23 -8.59
CA SER A 18 -12.16 -4.77 -8.64
C SER A 18 -12.71 -4.12 -7.37
N ASP A 19 -13.69 -4.74 -6.71
CA ASP A 19 -14.26 -4.25 -5.45
C ASP A 19 -13.29 -4.43 -4.26
N GLU A 20 -12.45 -5.46 -4.30
CA GLU A 20 -11.42 -5.69 -3.28
C GLU A 20 -10.26 -4.72 -3.45
N LEU A 21 -9.88 -4.40 -4.69
CA LEU A 21 -8.86 -3.40 -5.00
C LEU A 21 -9.21 -2.02 -4.40
N GLU A 22 -10.43 -1.54 -4.65
CA GLU A 22 -10.89 -0.25 -4.14
C GLU A 22 -10.88 -0.21 -2.60
N ARG A 23 -11.34 -1.28 -1.96
CA ARG A 23 -11.31 -1.40 -0.49
C ARG A 23 -9.91 -1.34 0.09
N VAL A 24 -8.95 -2.01 -0.55
CA VAL A 24 -7.55 -1.99 -0.11
C VAL A 24 -6.95 -0.59 -0.29
N GLU A 25 -7.19 0.07 -1.43
CA GLU A 25 -6.74 1.45 -1.63
C GLU A 25 -7.33 2.40 -0.58
N GLU A 26 -8.63 2.30 -0.30
CA GLU A 26 -9.30 3.11 0.72
C GLU A 26 -8.74 2.85 2.12
N ALA A 27 -8.48 1.60 2.49
CA ALA A 27 -7.89 1.25 3.77
C ALA A 27 -6.54 1.95 3.96
N PHE A 28 -5.65 1.90 2.97
CA PHE A 28 -4.36 2.60 3.06
C PHE A 28 -4.53 4.11 3.11
N ARG A 29 -5.42 4.71 2.30
CA ARG A 29 -5.64 6.17 2.30
C ARG A 29 -6.13 6.75 3.63
N GLN A 30 -6.65 5.92 4.54
CA GLN A 30 -7.09 6.34 5.86
C GLN A 30 -5.96 6.46 6.89
N HIS A 31 -4.75 5.98 6.60
CA HIS A 31 -3.62 6.03 7.52
C HIS A 31 -2.85 7.36 7.42
N ASP A 32 -2.59 7.99 8.57
CA ASP A 32 -1.73 9.17 8.61
C ASP A 32 -0.32 8.81 8.15
N GLY A 33 0.23 9.63 7.25
CA GLY A 33 1.51 9.38 6.60
C GLY A 33 1.40 8.74 5.22
N ILE A 34 0.25 8.21 4.81
CA ILE A 34 0.03 7.80 3.42
C ILE A 34 -0.26 9.02 2.56
N VAL A 35 0.45 9.16 1.45
CA VAL A 35 0.31 10.29 0.51
C VAL A 35 -0.42 9.87 -0.75
N SER A 36 -0.04 8.75 -1.34
CA SER A 36 -0.75 8.18 -2.48
C SER A 36 -0.68 6.65 -2.49
N VAL A 37 -1.73 6.04 -3.07
CA VAL A 37 -1.86 4.59 -3.22
C VAL A 37 -2.45 4.35 -4.59
N HIS A 38 -1.79 3.47 -5.35
CA HIS A 38 -2.23 3.11 -6.68
C HIS A 38 -2.03 1.62 -6.95
N ILE A 39 -3.12 0.94 -7.33
CA ILE A 39 -3.08 -0.42 -7.85
C ILE A 39 -3.27 -0.39 -9.37
N ASN A 40 -2.36 -1.02 -10.10
CA ASN A 40 -2.49 -1.14 -11.55
C ASN A 40 -3.58 -2.20 -11.86
N PRO A 41 -4.67 -1.86 -12.57
CA PRO A 41 -5.74 -2.81 -12.88
C PRO A 41 -5.32 -3.95 -13.82
N GLU A 42 -4.25 -3.76 -14.60
CA GLU A 42 -3.62 -4.80 -15.43
C GLU A 42 -2.64 -5.67 -14.62
N LYS A 43 -2.14 -5.18 -13.48
CA LYS A 43 -1.25 -5.88 -12.55
C LYS A 43 -1.78 -5.80 -11.12
N ARG A 44 -2.93 -6.45 -10.91
CA ARG A 44 -3.73 -6.36 -9.65
C ARG A 44 -3.03 -6.86 -8.38
N HIS A 45 -1.89 -7.52 -8.54
CA HIS A 45 -1.03 -7.99 -7.45
C HIS A 45 0.07 -6.97 -7.07
N LEU A 46 0.13 -5.81 -7.73
CA LEU A 46 1.12 -4.76 -7.46
C LEU A 46 0.43 -3.48 -7.02
N MET A 47 0.80 -3.01 -5.83
CA MET A 47 0.34 -1.75 -5.27
C MET A 47 1.53 -0.83 -5.02
N LEU A 48 1.52 0.35 -5.61
CA LEU A 48 2.48 1.41 -5.33
C LEU A 48 1.94 2.27 -4.19
N VAL A 49 2.75 2.50 -3.17
CA VAL A 49 2.42 3.34 -2.03
C VAL A 49 3.48 4.41 -1.87
N GLU A 50 3.09 5.67 -1.92
CA GLU A 50 3.90 6.81 -1.53
C GLU A 50 3.50 7.22 -0.12
N TYR A 51 4.49 7.40 0.75
CA TYR A 51 4.26 7.68 2.15
C TYR A 51 5.34 8.60 2.73
N ASN A 52 5.03 9.21 3.86
CA ASN A 52 5.96 9.96 4.67
C ASN A 52 6.61 9.03 5.72
N PRO A 53 7.90 8.70 5.57
CA PRO A 53 8.61 7.80 6.49
C PRO A 53 8.79 8.38 7.91
N ASP A 54 8.57 9.68 8.11
CA ASP A 54 8.56 10.31 9.44
C ASP A 54 7.26 10.03 10.21
N LYS A 55 6.22 9.50 9.53
CA LYS A 55 4.89 9.22 10.09
C LYS A 55 4.52 7.74 10.12
N ILE A 56 4.91 7.00 9.08
CA ILE A 56 4.60 5.58 8.92
C ILE A 56 5.80 4.87 8.32
N HIS A 57 6.14 3.69 8.81
CA HIS A 57 7.25 2.90 8.28
C HIS A 57 6.77 1.90 7.23
N SER A 58 7.66 1.52 6.31
CA SER A 58 7.34 0.53 5.26
C SER A 58 6.83 -0.80 5.81
N ARG A 59 7.27 -1.19 7.01
CA ARG A 59 6.77 -2.39 7.69
C ARG A 59 5.31 -2.29 8.11
N ASP A 60 4.87 -1.12 8.55
CA ASP A 60 3.48 -0.89 8.95
C ASP A 60 2.54 -1.07 7.74
N LEU A 61 3.03 -0.82 6.51
CA LEU A 61 2.28 -1.05 5.28
C LEU A 61 1.93 -2.53 5.07
N ILE A 62 2.81 -3.46 5.47
CA ILE A 62 2.52 -4.90 5.45
C ILE A 62 1.50 -5.25 6.53
N ASP A 63 1.59 -4.65 7.71
CA ASP A 63 0.62 -4.87 8.77
C ASP A 63 -0.78 -4.35 8.39
N ILE A 64 -0.86 -3.23 7.67
CA ILE A 64 -2.12 -2.73 7.09
C ILE A 64 -2.68 -3.75 6.10
N LEU A 65 -1.86 -4.29 5.19
CA LEU A 65 -2.28 -5.33 4.25
C LEU A 65 -2.83 -6.56 4.98
N HIS A 66 -2.12 -7.02 6.02
CA HIS A 66 -2.54 -8.15 6.85
C HIS A 66 -3.84 -7.89 7.61
N SER A 67 -4.07 -6.65 8.08
CA SER A 67 -5.31 -6.26 8.75
C SER A 67 -6.55 -6.38 7.86
N GLN A 68 -6.35 -6.30 6.53
CA GLN A 68 -7.41 -6.52 5.53
C GLN A 68 -7.63 -8.01 5.21
N GLY A 69 -6.94 -8.92 5.91
CA GLY A 69 -6.99 -10.35 5.66
C GLY A 69 -6.19 -10.79 4.44
N LEU A 70 -5.29 -9.94 3.94
CA LEU A 70 -4.45 -10.20 2.78
C LEU A 70 -3.05 -10.63 3.20
N GLN A 71 -2.30 -11.26 2.30
CA GLN A 71 -0.89 -11.61 2.47
C GLN A 71 -0.09 -11.01 1.32
N GLY A 72 1.14 -10.59 1.61
CA GLY A 72 2.00 -9.96 0.62
C GLY A 72 3.37 -9.59 1.15
N GLU A 73 4.16 -8.97 0.28
CA GLU A 73 5.57 -8.67 0.52
C GLU A 73 5.93 -7.28 0.01
N LEU A 74 6.91 -6.63 0.64
CA LEU A 74 7.51 -5.40 0.12
C LEU A 74 8.53 -5.80 -0.97
N ILE A 75 8.33 -5.32 -2.18
CA ILE A 75 9.20 -5.58 -3.33
C ILE A 75 9.73 -4.26 -3.89
N GLY A 76 10.63 -3.63 -3.14
CA GLY A 76 11.32 -2.40 -3.54
C GLY A 76 11.82 -1.60 -2.34
N LEU A 77 12.99 -0.98 -2.50
CA LEU A 77 13.61 0.03 -1.63
C LEU A 77 14.39 1.01 -2.50
#